data_AF-A0AA39MBD1-F1
#
_entry.id   AF-A0AA39MBD1-F1
#
_cell.length_a   1.000
_cell.length_b   1.000
_cell.length_c   1.000
_cell.angle_alpha   90.00
_cell.angle_beta   90.00
_cell.angle_gamma   90.00
#
_symmetry.space_group_name_H-M   'P 1'
#
loop_
_entity.id
_entity.type
_entity.pdbx_description
1 polymer ?
#
loop_
_entity_poly.entity_id
_entity_poly.type
_entity_poly.pdbx_seq_one_letter_code
_entity_poly.pdbx_strand_id
1 'polypeptide(L)'
;MQVAIGIVYTILPLILVPIYARIIYILATQKKYRSLECYRIIILIGIVHCVTVTPGYTMAGVAHILNYDPFNMASSLIKLYPAGFRIEVLLSFALAMNRLKIICELRYPNFVHTLIIALACIVGVAFFALLHTPWTDYIVTPGEYLAKYDMRREYSKTVMFVGSYFLSVPTFITMLVYLVIIGYLLRIRFTTQTRMKRAHERNVFIYAFTRFVVDFTLIVIYQYSGLPHVPEFDVPLTIGIILSSLFIPPALYLILYKHVRQQFFDAKAQSVSVSPIQTKSGKL
;
A
#
# COMPACT_ATOMS: atom_id res chain seq x y z
N MET A 1 6.08 -16.76 24.57
CA MET A 1 5.62 -16.60 23.17
C MET A 1 5.25 -15.15 22.86
N GLN A 2 4.35 -14.53 23.63
CA GLN A 2 3.91 -13.14 23.42
C GLN A 2 5.03 -12.10 23.26
N VAL A 3 6.03 -12.10 24.16
CA VAL A 3 7.17 -11.16 24.09
C VAL A 3 7.94 -11.31 22.77
N ALA A 4 8.18 -12.55 22.31
CA ALA A 4 8.88 -12.79 21.06
C ALA A 4 8.09 -12.24 19.85
N ILE A 5 6.77 -12.42 19.83
CA ILE A 5 5.90 -11.87 18.78
C ILE A 5 5.88 -10.34 18.82
N GLY A 6 5.79 -9.75 20.01
CA GLY A 6 5.86 -8.29 20.19
C GLY A 6 7.18 -7.71 19.69
N ILE A 7 8.31 -8.38 19.93
CA ILE A 7 9.63 -8.01 19.38
C ILE A 7 9.59 -8.06 17.84
N VAL A 8 9.03 -9.12 17.25
CA VAL A 8 8.91 -9.23 15.78
C VAL A 8 8.05 -8.11 15.21
N TYR A 9 6.89 -7.81 15.81
CA TYR A 9 5.98 -6.75 15.35
C TYR A 9 6.59 -5.35 15.48
N THR A 10 7.51 -5.16 16.43
CA THR A 10 8.22 -3.89 16.62
C THR A 10 9.38 -3.76 15.64
N ILE A 11 10.25 -4.77 15.56
CA ILE A 11 11.49 -4.70 14.77
C ILE A 11 11.20 -4.76 13.26
N LEU A 12 10.24 -5.59 12.83
CA LEU A 12 10.00 -5.83 11.41
C LEU A 12 9.59 -4.54 10.65
N PRO A 13 8.57 -3.76 11.08
CA PRO A 13 8.27 -2.48 10.45
C PRO A 13 9.42 -1.47 10.53
N LEU A 14 10.12 -1.39 11.67
CA LEU A 14 11.23 -0.46 11.86
C LEU A 14 12.39 -0.69 10.89
N ILE A 15 12.67 -1.94 10.53
CA ILE A 15 13.70 -2.28 9.53
C ILE A 15 13.20 -2.03 8.10
N LEU A 16 11.94 -2.37 7.80
CA LEU A 16 11.41 -2.29 6.43
C LEU A 16 11.12 -0.85 5.98
N VAL A 17 10.70 0.02 6.89
CA VAL A 17 10.34 1.41 6.58
C VAL A 17 11.48 2.24 6.01
N PRO A 18 12.73 2.25 6.54
CA PRO A 18 13.80 3.02 5.91
C PRO A 18 14.13 2.53 4.51
N ILE A 19 14.02 1.21 4.26
CA ILE A 19 14.19 0.62 2.93
C ILE A 19 13.09 1.13 1.99
N TYR A 20 11.84 1.11 2.45
CA TYR A 20 10.71 1.56 1.64
C TYR A 20 10.72 3.08 1.41
N ALA A 21 10.95 3.87 2.45
CA ALA A 21 11.07 5.32 2.40
C ALA A 21 12.17 5.76 1.41
N ARG A 22 13.29 5.05 1.36
CA ARG A 22 14.36 5.31 0.39
C ARG A 22 13.91 5.09 -1.06
N ILE A 23 13.14 4.04 -1.33
CA ILE A 23 12.57 3.81 -2.68
C ILE A 23 11.58 4.91 -3.04
N ILE A 24 10.69 5.27 -2.11
CA ILE A 24 9.74 6.38 -2.29
C ILE A 24 10.48 7.69 -2.60
N TYR A 25 11.57 7.96 -1.88
CA TYR A 25 12.42 9.13 -2.11
C TYR A 25 13.04 9.13 -3.52
N ILE A 26 13.57 8.00 -3.99
CA ILE A 26 14.10 7.88 -5.37
C ILE A 26 13.00 8.14 -6.40
N LEU A 27 11.81 7.57 -6.19
CA LEU A 27 10.68 7.78 -7.11
C LEU A 27 10.18 9.23 -7.11
N ALA A 28 10.18 9.90 -5.95
CA ALA A 28 9.70 11.26 -5.80
C ALA A 28 10.68 12.32 -6.36
N THR A 29 11.99 12.10 -6.22
CA THR A 29 13.04 13.05 -6.64
C THR A 29 13.29 13.05 -8.14
N GLN A 30 13.14 11.89 -8.80
CA GLN A 30 13.43 11.76 -10.23
C GLN A 30 12.26 12.29 -11.08
N LYS A 31 12.51 13.37 -11.83
CA LYS A 31 11.52 14.00 -12.74
C LYS A 31 10.87 13.00 -13.71
N LYS A 32 11.64 12.00 -14.17
CA LYS A 32 11.19 10.93 -15.07
C LYS A 32 10.04 10.10 -14.51
N TYR A 33 10.06 9.81 -13.21
CA TYR A 33 8.98 9.05 -12.57
C TYR A 33 7.82 9.99 -12.18
N ARG A 34 8.13 11.18 -11.67
CA ARG A 34 7.12 12.14 -11.21
C ARG A 34 6.18 12.64 -12.32
N SER A 35 6.62 12.67 -13.58
CA SER A 35 5.78 13.08 -14.70
C SER A 35 4.66 12.08 -15.04
N LEU A 36 4.76 10.84 -14.58
CA LEU A 36 3.81 9.77 -14.88
C LEU A 36 2.80 9.61 -13.74
N GLU A 37 1.50 9.72 -14.06
CA GLU A 37 0.39 9.64 -13.10
C GLU A 37 0.45 8.37 -12.24
N CYS A 38 0.76 7.23 -12.86
CA CYS A 38 0.89 5.96 -12.15
C CYS A 38 1.93 6.00 -11.02
N TYR A 39 3.10 6.59 -11.25
CA TYR A 39 4.17 6.65 -10.26
C TYR A 39 3.80 7.59 -9.11
N ARG A 40 3.00 8.64 -9.38
CA ARG A 40 2.45 9.51 -8.33
C ARG A 40 1.49 8.74 -7.41
N ILE A 41 0.62 7.89 -7.97
CA ILE A 41 -0.28 7.03 -7.19
C ILE A 41 0.51 6.04 -6.35
N ILE A 42 1.54 5.40 -6.93
CA ILE A 42 2.45 4.49 -6.24
C ILE A 42 3.15 5.18 -5.05
N ILE A 43 3.67 6.40 -5.26
CA ILE A 43 4.32 7.19 -4.21
C ILE A 43 3.33 7.45 -3.08
N LEU A 44 2.08 7.81 -3.42
CA LEU A 44 1.04 8.06 -2.44
C LEU A 44 0.69 6.80 -1.64
N ILE A 45 0.54 5.63 -2.28
CA ILE A 45 0.34 4.34 -1.59
C ILE A 45 1.49 4.07 -0.61
N GLY A 46 2.74 4.26 -1.05
CA GLY A 46 3.89 4.05 -0.18
C GLY A 46 3.94 5.01 1.01
N ILE A 47 3.55 6.28 0.82
CA ILE A 47 3.42 7.23 1.94
C ILE A 47 2.33 6.76 2.92
N VAL A 48 1.17 6.34 2.40
CA VAL A 48 0.09 5.80 3.23
C VAL A 48 0.58 4.60 4.04
N HIS A 49 1.32 3.66 3.44
CA HIS A 49 1.89 2.52 4.16
C HIS A 49 2.85 2.95 5.28
N CYS A 50 3.81 3.83 4.97
CA CYS A 50 4.77 4.32 5.97
C CYS A 50 4.06 5.01 7.14
N VAL A 51 3.03 5.83 6.87
CA VAL A 51 2.31 6.61 7.88
C VAL A 51 1.30 5.78 8.67
N THR A 52 0.64 4.79 8.06
CA THR A 52 -0.49 4.10 8.70
C THR A 52 -0.13 2.71 9.26
N VAL A 53 0.72 1.95 8.56
CA VAL A 53 1.09 0.58 8.96
C VAL A 53 2.14 0.61 10.06
N THR A 54 3.19 1.41 9.88
CA THR A 54 4.35 1.45 10.79
C THR A 54 4.01 1.80 12.23
N PRO A 55 3.35 2.95 12.53
CA PRO A 55 3.11 3.32 13.92
C PRO A 55 2.12 2.36 14.59
N GLY A 56 1.12 1.88 13.85
CA GLY A 56 0.13 0.93 14.36
C GLY A 56 0.79 -0.37 14.83
N TYR A 57 1.55 -1.05 13.96
CA TYR A 57 2.15 -2.33 14.30
C TYR A 57 3.34 -2.21 15.25
N THR A 58 4.13 -1.14 15.17
CA THR A 58 5.22 -0.89 16.13
C THR A 58 4.65 -0.75 17.54
N MET A 59 3.60 0.05 17.72
CA MET A 59 2.99 0.26 19.05
C MET A 59 2.19 -0.95 19.54
N ALA A 60 1.52 -1.68 18.63
CA ALA A 60 0.93 -2.97 18.98
C ALA A 60 1.99 -3.96 19.50
N GLY A 61 3.16 -4.02 18.85
CA GLY A 61 4.29 -4.82 19.31
C GLY A 61 4.78 -4.42 20.71
N VAL A 62 4.89 -3.12 20.98
CA VAL A 62 5.24 -2.60 22.32
C VAL A 62 4.19 -2.98 23.36
N ALA A 63 2.90 -2.86 23.05
CA ALA A 63 1.82 -3.28 23.97
C ALA A 63 1.88 -4.78 24.29
N HIS A 64 2.27 -5.63 23.32
CA HIS A 64 2.50 -7.05 23.57
C HIS A 64 3.72 -7.33 24.46
N ILE A 65 4.81 -6.56 24.32
CA ILE A 65 6.00 -6.69 25.16
C ILE A 65 5.69 -6.29 26.61
N LEU A 66 4.99 -5.18 26.80
CA LEU A 66 4.66 -4.63 28.12
C LEU A 66 3.51 -5.36 28.81
N ASN A 67 2.72 -6.13 28.05
CA ASN A 67 1.48 -6.78 28.50
C ASN A 67 0.38 -5.80 28.98
N TYR A 68 0.47 -4.54 28.56
CA TYR A 68 -0.58 -3.52 28.71
C TYR A 68 -0.42 -2.47 27.61
N ASP A 69 -1.48 -1.72 27.30
CA ASP A 69 -1.46 -0.63 26.31
C ASP A 69 -1.16 0.71 27.00
N PRO A 70 0.08 1.25 26.93
CA PRO A 70 0.42 2.50 27.59
C PRO A 70 -0.41 3.65 27.00
N PHE A 71 -1.26 4.25 27.84
CA PHE A 71 -2.13 5.38 27.49
C PHE A 71 -3.08 5.12 26.30
N ASN A 72 -3.40 3.86 26.01
CA ASN A 72 -4.16 3.46 24.81
C ASN A 72 -3.52 3.92 23.48
N MET A 73 -2.19 4.12 23.46
CA MET A 73 -1.48 4.57 22.27
C MET A 73 -1.50 3.50 21.17
N ALA A 74 -1.35 2.22 21.52
CA ALA A 74 -1.39 1.14 20.53
C ALA A 74 -2.78 1.04 19.91
N SER A 75 -3.82 1.03 20.73
CA SER A 75 -5.22 1.03 20.27
C SER A 75 -5.56 2.27 19.45
N SER A 76 -5.00 3.44 19.78
CA SER A 76 -5.19 4.66 18.99
C SER A 76 -4.48 4.60 17.63
N LEU A 77 -3.22 4.15 17.59
CA LEU A 77 -2.42 4.17 16.36
C LEU A 77 -2.76 3.01 15.42
N ILE A 78 -3.19 1.87 15.95
CA ILE A 78 -3.64 0.75 15.12
C ILE A 78 -4.92 1.07 14.34
N LYS A 79 -5.71 2.08 14.75
CA LYS A 79 -6.85 2.61 13.98
C LYS A 79 -6.44 3.27 12.67
N LEU A 80 -5.20 3.74 12.55
CA LEU A 80 -4.67 4.26 11.28
C LEU A 80 -4.60 3.16 10.22
N TYR A 81 -4.28 1.92 10.61
CA TYR A 81 -4.13 0.81 9.68
C TYR A 81 -5.40 0.53 8.85
N PRO A 82 -6.59 0.27 9.44
CA PRO A 82 -7.80 0.02 8.66
C PRO A 82 -8.21 1.24 7.81
N ALA A 83 -7.92 2.46 8.25
CA ALA A 83 -8.14 3.67 7.44
C ALA A 83 -7.20 3.72 6.23
N GLY A 84 -5.90 3.52 6.44
CA GLY A 84 -4.88 3.47 5.40
C GLY A 84 -5.14 2.35 4.39
N PHE A 85 -5.59 1.19 4.86
CA PHE A 85 -5.93 0.05 4.02
C PHE A 85 -7.07 0.36 3.04
N ARG A 86 -8.08 1.14 3.47
CA ARG A 86 -9.17 1.59 2.59
C ARG A 86 -8.67 2.59 1.54
N ILE A 87 -7.79 3.50 1.92
CA ILE A 87 -7.13 4.41 0.97
C ILE A 87 -6.37 3.59 -0.07
N GLU A 88 -5.56 2.62 0.38
CA GLU A 88 -4.78 1.74 -0.50
C GLU A 88 -5.64 1.01 -1.54
N VAL A 89 -6.75 0.40 -1.11
CA VAL A 89 -7.64 -0.34 -2.01
C VAL A 89 -8.21 0.58 -3.10
N LEU A 90 -8.63 1.79 -2.74
CA LEU A 90 -9.15 2.77 -3.71
C LEU A 90 -8.05 3.33 -4.63
N LEU A 91 -6.84 3.56 -4.11
CA LEU A 91 -5.68 3.95 -4.92
C LEU A 91 -5.23 2.83 -5.86
N SER A 92 -5.35 1.57 -5.44
CA SER A 92 -5.08 0.38 -6.27
C SER A 92 -6.10 0.25 -7.40
N PHE A 93 -7.37 0.57 -7.13
CA PHE A 93 -8.37 0.70 -8.18
C PHE A 93 -8.03 1.83 -9.17
N ALA A 94 -7.64 3.02 -8.67
CA ALA A 94 -7.21 4.12 -9.53
C ALA A 94 -6.01 3.74 -10.40
N LEU A 95 -5.09 2.94 -9.85
CA LEU A 95 -3.94 2.39 -10.57
C LEU A 95 -4.38 1.46 -11.71
N ALA A 96 -5.30 0.54 -11.44
CA ALA A 96 -5.83 -0.38 -12.44
C ALA A 96 -6.55 0.36 -13.58
N MET A 97 -7.35 1.39 -13.25
CA MET A 97 -7.98 2.27 -14.24
C MET A 97 -6.97 3.01 -15.11
N ASN A 98 -5.88 3.51 -14.51
CA ASN A 98 -4.81 4.16 -15.26
C ASN A 98 -4.11 3.17 -16.21
N ARG A 99 -3.97 1.90 -15.82
CA ARG A 99 -3.43 0.85 -16.70
C ARG A 99 -4.39 0.48 -17.82
N LEU A 100 -5.68 0.41 -17.54
CA LEU A 100 -6.71 0.22 -18.55
C LEU A 100 -6.67 1.35 -19.60
N LYS A 101 -6.53 2.61 -19.15
CA LYS A 101 -6.38 3.79 -20.02
C LYS A 101 -5.23 3.66 -21.00
N ILE A 102 -4.05 3.30 -20.50
CA ILE A 102 -2.82 3.24 -21.29
C ILE A 102 -2.85 2.03 -22.24
N ILE A 103 -3.28 0.87 -21.75
CA ILE A 103 -3.21 -0.39 -22.52
C ILE A 103 -4.35 -0.48 -23.55
N CYS A 104 -5.58 -0.12 -23.17
CA CYS A 104 -6.75 -0.19 -24.04
C CYS A 104 -7.01 1.13 -24.79
N GLU A 105 -6.10 2.12 -24.68
CA GLU A 105 -6.20 3.44 -25.30
C GLU A 105 -7.53 4.17 -25.00
N LEU A 106 -8.13 3.90 -23.84
CA LEU A 106 -9.42 4.46 -23.46
C LEU A 106 -9.27 5.97 -23.16
N ARG A 107 -9.98 6.81 -23.89
CA ARG A 107 -9.97 8.27 -23.70
C ARG A 107 -11.01 8.68 -22.67
N TYR A 108 -10.59 8.81 -21.42
CA TYR A 108 -11.38 9.48 -20.38
C TYR A 108 -10.61 10.68 -19.79
N PRO A 109 -11.33 11.70 -19.27
CA PRO A 109 -10.70 12.91 -18.77
C PRO A 109 -9.84 12.64 -17.53
N ASN A 110 -8.68 13.31 -17.45
CA ASN A 110 -7.73 13.17 -16.32
C ASN A 110 -8.35 13.53 -14.96
N PHE A 111 -9.43 14.33 -14.97
CA PHE A 111 -10.18 14.70 -13.78
C PHE A 111 -10.69 13.48 -12.99
N VAL A 112 -11.04 12.37 -13.66
CA VAL A 112 -11.55 11.16 -13.00
C VAL A 112 -10.53 10.58 -12.03
N HIS A 113 -9.24 10.56 -12.39
CA HIS A 113 -8.19 10.06 -11.49
C HIS A 113 -8.05 10.93 -10.24
N THR A 114 -8.02 12.25 -10.43
CA THR A 114 -7.91 13.20 -9.32
C THR A 114 -9.10 13.05 -8.38
N LEU A 115 -10.31 12.86 -8.92
CA LEU A 115 -11.51 12.64 -8.14
C LEU A 115 -11.45 11.34 -7.31
N ILE A 116 -11.01 10.22 -7.91
CA ILE A 116 -10.88 8.94 -7.19
C ILE A 116 -9.84 9.06 -6.07
N ILE A 117 -8.71 9.72 -6.31
CA ILE A 117 -7.67 9.93 -5.28
C ILE A 117 -8.20 10.80 -4.14
N ALA A 118 -8.90 11.90 -4.45
CA ALA A 118 -9.50 12.76 -3.44
C ALA A 118 -10.56 12.00 -2.61
N LEU A 119 -11.42 11.23 -3.27
CA LEU A 119 -12.41 10.38 -2.60
C LEU A 119 -11.75 9.35 -1.70
N ALA A 120 -10.67 8.71 -2.14
CA ALA A 120 -9.91 7.75 -1.33
C ALA A 120 -9.42 8.38 -0.03
N CYS A 121 -8.80 9.57 -0.11
CA CYS A 121 -8.33 10.30 1.06
C CYS A 121 -9.49 10.70 1.99
N ILE A 122 -10.59 11.23 1.44
CA ILE A 122 -11.77 11.63 2.24
C ILE A 122 -12.34 10.41 2.99
N VAL A 123 -12.52 9.29 2.30
CA VAL A 123 -13.02 8.04 2.91
C VAL A 123 -12.08 7.55 4.01
N GLY A 124 -10.78 7.57 3.78
CA GLY A 124 -9.80 7.18 4.79
C GLY A 124 -9.84 8.06 6.04
N VAL A 125 -9.84 9.39 5.87
CA VAL A 125 -9.92 10.34 6.97
C VAL A 125 -11.24 10.23 7.72
N ALA A 126 -12.37 10.11 7.01
CA ALA A 126 -13.68 9.92 7.61
C ALA A 126 -13.74 8.62 8.42
N PHE A 127 -13.19 7.52 7.89
CA PHE A 127 -13.14 6.24 8.60
C PHE A 127 -12.25 6.30 9.84
N PHE A 128 -11.10 6.98 9.75
CA PHE A 128 -10.23 7.19 10.90
C PHE A 128 -10.93 8.01 12.00
N ALA A 129 -11.59 9.12 11.63
CA ALA A 129 -12.36 9.95 12.56
C ALA A 129 -13.50 9.15 13.21
N LEU A 130 -14.19 8.31 12.43
CA LEU A 130 -15.24 7.42 12.93
C LEU A 130 -14.70 6.48 14.02
N LEU A 131 -13.55 5.84 13.80
CA LEU A 131 -12.92 4.94 14.78
C LEU A 131 -12.45 5.65 16.07
N HIS A 132 -12.34 6.97 16.06
CA HIS A 132 -12.06 7.78 17.25
C HIS A 132 -13.32 8.17 18.03
N THR A 133 -14.51 7.95 17.48
CA THR A 133 -15.77 8.21 18.19
C THR A 133 -16.01 7.19 19.31
N PRO A 134 -16.72 7.55 20.38
CA PRO A 134 -17.02 6.64 21.49
C PRO A 134 -17.97 5.48 21.10
N TRP A 135 -18.55 5.50 19.90
CA TRP A 135 -19.52 4.51 19.44
C TRP A 135 -18.89 3.30 18.78
N THR A 136 -17.63 3.40 18.34
CA THR A 136 -16.92 2.35 17.62
C THR A 136 -15.51 2.25 18.14
N ASP A 137 -15.01 1.05 18.36
CA ASP A 137 -13.64 0.88 18.82
C ASP A 137 -12.92 -0.22 18.07
N TYR A 138 -11.61 -0.05 17.94
CA TYR A 138 -10.70 -0.98 17.29
C TYR A 138 -9.50 -1.14 18.23
N ILE A 139 -9.46 -2.28 18.91
CA ILE A 139 -8.62 -2.47 20.09
C ILE A 139 -7.53 -3.51 19.82
N VAL A 140 -6.41 -3.36 20.53
CA VAL A 140 -5.34 -4.36 20.60
C VAL A 140 -5.30 -4.86 22.03
N THR A 141 -5.60 -6.14 22.22
CA THR A 141 -5.56 -6.77 23.55
C THR A 141 -4.30 -7.63 23.65
N PRO A 142 -3.45 -7.46 24.68
CA PRO A 142 -2.30 -8.33 24.90
C PRO A 142 -2.72 -9.80 24.96
N GLY A 143 -2.01 -10.66 24.21
CA GLY A 143 -2.35 -12.07 24.03
C GLY A 143 -3.17 -12.37 22.76
N GLU A 144 -3.80 -11.35 22.16
CA GLU A 144 -4.48 -11.46 20.86
C GLU A 144 -3.67 -10.75 19.78
N TYR A 145 -3.17 -11.49 18.79
CA TYR A 145 -2.19 -10.98 17.84
C TYR A 145 -2.81 -10.33 16.58
N LEU A 146 -4.14 -10.29 16.52
CA LEU A 146 -4.91 -9.65 15.46
C LEU A 146 -5.78 -8.56 16.07
N ALA A 147 -5.64 -7.33 15.55
CA ALA A 147 -6.50 -6.24 15.97
C ALA A 147 -7.94 -6.49 15.53
N LYS A 148 -8.89 -6.20 16.42
CA LYS A 148 -10.31 -6.50 16.21
C LYS A 148 -11.21 -5.35 16.63
N TYR A 149 -12.39 -5.30 16.04
CA TYR A 149 -13.44 -4.39 16.48
C TYR A 149 -13.99 -4.84 17.83
N ASP A 150 -14.20 -3.89 18.75
CA ASP A 150 -14.86 -4.20 20.02
C ASP A 150 -16.36 -4.42 19.79
N MET A 151 -16.78 -5.68 19.84
CA MET A 151 -18.17 -6.09 19.61
C MET A 151 -19.13 -5.71 20.75
N ARG A 152 -18.61 -5.18 21.87
CA ARG A 152 -19.44 -4.66 22.97
C ARG A 152 -20.11 -3.34 22.60
N ARG A 153 -19.58 -2.62 21.61
CA ARG A 153 -20.14 -1.35 21.12
C ARG A 153 -21.18 -1.63 20.04
N GLU A 154 -22.33 -0.96 20.13
CA GLU A 154 -23.48 -1.18 19.25
C GLU A 154 -23.15 -0.96 17.76
N TYR A 155 -22.35 0.07 17.45
CA TYR A 155 -22.06 0.46 16.07
C TYR A 155 -20.85 -0.26 15.46
N SER A 156 -20.04 -0.98 16.24
CA SER A 156 -18.86 -1.69 15.73
C SER A 156 -19.22 -2.70 14.64
N LYS A 157 -20.34 -3.42 14.79
CA LYS A 157 -20.82 -4.38 13.78
C LYS A 157 -21.20 -3.69 12.47
N THR A 158 -21.92 -2.58 12.56
CA THR A 158 -22.33 -1.79 11.39
C THR A 158 -21.12 -1.20 10.67
N VAL A 159 -20.15 -0.66 11.41
CA VAL A 159 -18.92 -0.11 10.84
C VAL A 159 -18.03 -1.18 10.21
N MET A 160 -17.94 -2.36 10.84
CA MET A 160 -17.25 -3.51 10.27
C MET A 160 -17.91 -3.95 8.96
N PHE A 161 -19.23 -4.06 8.92
CA PHE A 161 -20.00 -4.44 7.74
C PHE A 161 -19.86 -3.42 6.62
N VAL A 162 -20.18 -2.15 6.86
CA VAL A 162 -20.01 -1.08 5.85
C VAL A 162 -18.55 -1.01 5.40
N GLY A 163 -17.61 -1.13 6.34
CA GLY A 163 -16.19 -1.21 6.09
C GLY A 163 -15.76 -2.33 5.16
N SER A 164 -16.33 -3.53 5.31
CA SER A 164 -16.02 -4.67 4.45
C SER A 164 -16.56 -4.48 3.04
N TYR A 165 -17.71 -3.82 2.85
CA TYR A 165 -18.22 -3.44 1.51
C TYR A 165 -17.29 -2.45 0.82
N PHE A 166 -16.84 -1.41 1.52
CA PHE A 166 -15.89 -0.42 0.97
C PHE A 166 -14.55 -1.05 0.57
N LEU A 167 -14.16 -2.17 1.16
CA LEU A 167 -12.98 -2.92 0.76
C LEU A 167 -13.27 -3.91 -0.38
N SER A 168 -14.36 -4.67 -0.27
CA SER A 168 -14.67 -5.77 -1.19
C SER A 168 -15.08 -5.25 -2.57
N VAL A 169 -15.90 -4.21 -2.65
CA VAL A 169 -16.44 -3.71 -3.93
C VAL A 169 -15.32 -3.17 -4.84
N PRO A 170 -14.45 -2.22 -4.42
CA PRO A 170 -13.39 -1.74 -5.30
C PRO A 170 -12.36 -2.82 -5.63
N THR A 171 -12.10 -3.75 -4.71
CA THR A 171 -11.22 -4.90 -4.95
C THR A 171 -11.79 -5.81 -6.04
N PHE A 172 -13.08 -6.12 -5.99
CA PHE A 172 -13.77 -6.91 -7.00
C PHE A 172 -13.77 -6.19 -8.36
N ILE A 173 -14.09 -4.90 -8.39
CA ILE A 173 -14.01 -4.10 -9.63
C ILE A 173 -12.58 -4.10 -10.18
N THR A 174 -11.57 -3.96 -9.32
CA THR A 174 -10.15 -4.02 -9.71
C THR A 174 -9.80 -5.37 -10.34
N MET A 175 -10.31 -6.47 -9.78
CA MET A 175 -10.18 -7.81 -10.37
C MET A 175 -10.75 -7.86 -11.78
N LEU A 176 -11.98 -7.37 -11.97
CA LEU A 176 -12.63 -7.35 -13.29
C LEU A 176 -11.83 -6.50 -14.30
N VAL A 177 -11.32 -5.34 -13.89
CA VAL A 177 -10.46 -4.50 -14.73
C VAL A 177 -9.20 -5.26 -15.14
N TYR A 178 -8.55 -5.97 -14.23
CA TYR A 178 -7.38 -6.79 -14.57
C TYR A 178 -7.73 -7.95 -15.51
N LEU A 179 -8.87 -8.62 -15.34
CA LEU A 179 -9.33 -9.66 -16.27
C LEU A 179 -9.55 -9.10 -17.68
N VAL A 180 -10.12 -7.90 -17.80
CA VAL A 180 -10.28 -7.19 -19.08
C VAL A 180 -8.92 -6.87 -19.70
N ILE A 181 -7.97 -6.34 -18.92
CA ILE A 181 -6.61 -6.04 -19.38
C ILE A 181 -5.92 -7.33 -19.88
N ILE A 182 -6.00 -8.42 -19.13
CA ILE A 182 -5.40 -9.71 -19.51
C ILE A 182 -6.04 -10.22 -20.80
N GLY A 183 -7.37 -10.24 -20.90
CA GLY A 183 -8.09 -10.67 -22.09
C GLY A 183 -7.71 -9.85 -23.33
N TYR A 184 -7.59 -8.53 -23.17
CA TYR A 184 -7.16 -7.62 -24.24
C TYR A 184 -5.70 -7.88 -24.66
N LEU A 185 -4.78 -8.05 -23.70
CA LEU A 185 -3.39 -8.39 -23.99
C LEU A 185 -3.23 -9.74 -24.69
N LEU A 186 -4.04 -10.74 -24.31
CA LEU A 186 -4.10 -12.03 -24.98
C LEU A 186 -4.59 -11.88 -26.43
N ARG A 187 -5.68 -11.14 -26.66
CA ARG A 187 -6.19 -10.85 -28.01
C ARG A 187 -5.15 -10.18 -28.90
N ILE A 188 -4.46 -9.15 -28.41
CA ILE A 188 -3.37 -8.51 -29.17
C ILE A 188 -2.23 -9.49 -29.43
N ARG A 189 -1.88 -10.34 -28.46
CA ARG A 189 -0.81 -11.34 -28.63
C ARG A 189 -1.12 -12.32 -29.76
N PHE A 190 -2.38 -12.69 -29.94
CA PHE A 190 -2.80 -13.53 -31.07
C PHE A 190 -2.86 -12.78 -32.40
N THR A 191 -3.13 -11.47 -32.38
CA THR A 191 -3.36 -10.68 -33.60
C THR A 191 -2.09 -10.03 -34.16
N THR A 192 -1.13 -9.63 -33.33
CA THR A 192 -0.03 -8.76 -33.77
C THR A 192 1.32 -9.18 -33.17
N GLN A 193 2.29 -9.49 -34.03
CA GLN A 193 3.65 -9.95 -33.69
C GLN A 193 4.63 -8.80 -33.35
N THR A 194 4.17 -7.63 -32.92
CA THR A 194 5.03 -6.48 -32.64
C THR A 194 5.69 -6.59 -31.24
N ARG A 195 7.02 -6.52 -31.19
CA ARG A 195 7.84 -7.06 -30.09
C ARG A 195 8.45 -6.03 -29.11
N MET A 196 8.51 -4.73 -29.41
CA MET A 196 9.49 -3.84 -28.73
C MET A 196 9.00 -2.83 -27.67
N LYS A 197 7.75 -2.34 -27.68
CA LYS A 197 7.27 -1.42 -26.60
C LYS A 197 6.76 -2.14 -25.33
N ARG A 198 6.64 -3.47 -25.38
CA ARG A 198 5.93 -4.29 -24.39
C ARG A 198 6.70 -4.55 -23.08
N ALA A 199 8.03 -4.39 -23.03
CA ALA A 199 8.83 -4.83 -21.88
C ALA A 199 8.58 -3.99 -20.61
N HIS A 200 8.55 -2.66 -20.72
CA HIS A 200 8.33 -1.78 -19.56
C HIS A 200 6.91 -1.92 -19.01
N GLU A 201 5.91 -1.95 -19.89
CA GLU A 201 4.50 -2.15 -19.54
C GLU A 201 4.26 -3.52 -18.91
N ARG A 202 4.95 -4.57 -19.40
CA ARG A 202 4.88 -5.90 -18.81
C ARG A 202 5.39 -5.92 -17.37
N ASN A 203 6.52 -5.27 -17.09
CA ASN A 203 7.08 -5.24 -15.72
C ASN A 203 6.13 -4.52 -14.76
N VAL A 204 5.58 -3.40 -15.20
CA VAL A 204 4.53 -2.67 -14.49
C VAL A 204 3.31 -3.55 -14.20
N PHE A 205 2.85 -4.30 -15.20
CA PHE A 205 1.67 -5.15 -15.08
C PHE A 205 1.92 -6.29 -14.11
N ILE A 206 3.08 -6.95 -14.19
CA ILE A 206 3.51 -7.98 -13.26
C ILE A 206 3.54 -7.43 -11.83
N TYR A 207 4.11 -6.23 -11.62
CA TYR A 207 4.11 -5.57 -10.32
C TYR A 207 2.68 -5.46 -9.74
N ALA A 208 1.77 -4.87 -10.52
CA ALA A 208 0.42 -4.57 -10.07
C ALA A 208 -0.42 -5.84 -9.85
N PHE A 209 -0.25 -6.84 -10.72
CA PHE A 209 -0.92 -8.14 -10.61
C PHE A 209 -0.44 -8.93 -9.39
N THR A 210 0.88 -9.05 -9.18
CA THR A 210 1.42 -9.77 -8.03
C THR A 210 0.98 -9.11 -6.71
N ARG A 211 1.04 -7.77 -6.64
CA ARG A 211 0.53 -7.00 -5.49
C ARG A 211 -0.95 -7.31 -5.24
N PHE A 212 -1.77 -7.21 -6.28
CA PHE A 212 -3.21 -7.48 -6.19
C PHE A 212 -3.52 -8.89 -5.70
N VAL A 213 -2.84 -9.91 -6.23
CA VAL A 213 -3.07 -11.31 -5.84
C VAL A 213 -2.74 -11.53 -4.37
N VAL A 214 -1.62 -11.00 -3.88
CA VAL A 214 -1.25 -11.14 -2.46
C VAL A 214 -2.23 -10.41 -1.57
N ASP A 215 -2.57 -9.16 -1.87
CA ASP A 215 -3.51 -8.39 -1.07
C ASP A 215 -4.91 -9.00 -1.09
N PHE A 216 -5.39 -9.45 -2.25
CA PHE A 216 -6.67 -10.14 -2.38
C PHE A 216 -6.71 -11.41 -1.53
N THR A 217 -5.63 -12.21 -1.57
CA THR A 217 -5.53 -13.43 -0.78
C THR A 217 -5.60 -13.11 0.72
N LEU A 218 -4.85 -12.11 1.18
CA LEU A 218 -4.87 -11.69 2.58
C LEU A 218 -6.23 -11.13 3.00
N ILE A 219 -6.90 -10.37 2.14
CA ILE A 219 -8.26 -9.86 2.40
C ILE A 219 -9.25 -11.02 2.54
N VAL A 220 -9.21 -11.98 1.62
CA VAL A 220 -10.11 -13.13 1.62
C VAL A 220 -9.91 -13.96 2.87
N ILE A 221 -8.65 -14.23 3.22
CA ILE A 221 -8.31 -14.92 4.46
C ILE A 221 -8.78 -14.11 5.67
N TYR A 222 -8.48 -12.82 5.76
CA TYR A 222 -8.86 -12.01 6.93
C TYR A 222 -10.38 -11.87 7.10
N GLN A 223 -11.16 -11.73 6.03
CA GLN A 223 -12.60 -11.43 6.11
C GLN A 223 -13.50 -12.67 6.07
N TYR A 224 -13.17 -13.69 5.28
CA TYR A 224 -14.13 -14.77 4.95
C TYR A 224 -13.77 -16.12 5.53
N SER A 225 -12.52 -16.32 5.96
CA SER A 225 -12.07 -17.64 6.42
C SER A 225 -12.72 -18.09 7.74
N GLY A 226 -13.27 -17.16 8.52
CA GLY A 226 -13.81 -17.47 9.86
C GLY A 226 -12.78 -18.16 10.76
N LEU A 227 -11.49 -17.86 10.57
CA LEU A 227 -10.41 -18.54 11.29
C LEU A 227 -10.59 -18.39 12.80
N PRO A 228 -10.34 -19.46 13.58
CA PRO A 228 -10.35 -19.36 15.02
C PRO A 228 -9.25 -18.38 15.47
N HIS A 229 -9.56 -17.54 16.46
CA HIS A 229 -8.63 -16.60 17.06
C HIS A 229 -7.61 -17.33 17.95
N VAL A 230 -6.71 -18.06 17.30
CA VAL A 230 -5.59 -18.74 17.93
C VAL A 230 -4.27 -18.21 17.36
N PRO A 231 -3.19 -18.18 18.17
CA PRO A 231 -1.92 -17.57 17.77
C PRO A 231 -1.34 -18.12 16.46
N GLU A 232 -1.62 -19.39 16.15
CA GLU A 232 -1.16 -20.09 14.95
C GLU A 232 -1.67 -19.45 13.65
N PHE A 233 -2.84 -18.79 13.67
CA PHE A 233 -3.39 -18.12 12.50
C PHE A 233 -3.21 -16.60 12.55
N ASP A 234 -3.42 -15.99 13.72
CA ASP A 234 -3.31 -14.54 13.88
C ASP A 234 -1.89 -14.04 13.60
N VAL A 235 -0.87 -14.77 14.07
CA VAL A 235 0.53 -14.35 13.93
C VAL A 235 0.98 -14.35 12.47
N PRO A 236 0.84 -15.45 11.69
CA PRO A 236 1.21 -15.45 10.27
C PRO A 236 0.38 -14.46 9.45
N LEU A 237 -0.89 -14.27 9.77
CA LEU A 237 -1.76 -13.33 9.06
C LEU A 237 -1.28 -11.88 9.27
N THR A 238 -1.02 -11.47 10.50
CA THR A 238 -0.50 -10.13 10.81
C THR A 238 0.89 -9.91 10.22
N ILE A 239 1.80 -10.90 10.30
CA ILE A 239 3.12 -10.80 9.64
C ILE A 239 2.95 -10.69 8.13
N GLY A 240 2.04 -11.48 7.55
CA GLY A 240 1.69 -11.44 6.14
C GLY A 240 1.20 -10.06 5.71
N ILE A 241 0.36 -9.42 6.52
CA ILE A 241 -0.09 -8.04 6.30
C ILE A 241 1.08 -7.06 6.33
N ILE A 242 1.95 -7.12 7.35
CA ILE A 242 3.11 -6.24 7.48
C ILE A 242 4.06 -6.40 6.28
N LEU A 243 4.39 -7.64 5.92
CA LEU A 243 5.26 -7.95 4.78
C LEU A 243 4.60 -7.53 3.48
N SER A 244 3.30 -7.76 3.34
CA SER A 244 2.55 -7.37 2.15
C SER A 244 2.61 -5.86 1.95
N SER A 245 2.39 -5.06 2.98
CA SER A 245 2.41 -3.60 2.86
C SER A 245 3.83 -3.01 2.76
N LEU A 246 4.80 -3.51 3.53
CA LEU A 246 6.12 -2.86 3.68
C LEU A 246 7.25 -3.55 2.91
N PHE A 247 7.17 -4.84 2.62
CA PHE A 247 8.25 -5.59 1.97
C PHE A 247 8.00 -5.87 0.49
N ILE A 248 6.78 -6.29 0.14
CA ILE A 248 6.45 -6.66 -1.25
C ILE A 248 6.65 -5.50 -2.24
N PRO A 249 6.15 -4.27 -1.99
CA PRO A 249 6.36 -3.18 -2.94
C PRO A 249 7.84 -2.88 -3.17
N PRO A 250 8.68 -2.67 -2.14
CA PRO A 250 10.14 -2.55 -2.31
C PRO A 250 10.79 -3.68 -3.08
N ALA A 251 10.51 -4.93 -2.69
CA ALA A 251 11.10 -6.10 -3.31
C ALA A 251 10.77 -6.16 -4.81
N LEU A 252 9.50 -5.97 -5.17
CA LEU A 252 9.07 -5.93 -6.56
C LEU A 252 9.72 -4.76 -7.32
N TYR A 253 9.88 -3.57 -6.73
CA TYR A 253 10.58 -2.46 -7.38
C TYR A 253 12.04 -2.79 -7.69
N LEU A 254 12.76 -3.37 -6.74
CA LEU A 254 14.16 -3.71 -6.90
C LEU A 254 14.36 -4.86 -7.92
N ILE A 255 13.43 -5.81 -7.98
CA ILE A 255 13.46 -6.92 -8.94
C ILE A 255 13.13 -6.43 -10.36
N LEU A 256 12.07 -5.63 -10.52
CA LEU A 256 11.50 -5.31 -11.83
C LEU A 256 12.15 -4.10 -12.51
N TYR A 257 12.76 -3.18 -11.76
CA TYR A 257 13.32 -1.93 -12.29
C TYR A 257 14.82 -1.82 -12.03
N LYS A 258 15.61 -2.28 -13.01
CA LYS A 258 17.09 -2.22 -12.98
C LYS A 258 17.62 -0.83 -12.63
N HIS A 259 17.01 0.23 -13.16
CA HIS A 259 17.43 1.61 -12.90
C HIS A 259 17.19 2.04 -11.44
N VAL A 260 16.05 1.66 -10.85
CA VAL A 260 15.77 1.95 -9.43
C VAL A 260 16.76 1.19 -8.55
N ARG A 261 17.05 -0.07 -8.91
CA ARG A 261 18.05 -0.89 -8.23
C ARG A 261 19.45 -0.27 -8.26
N GLN A 262 19.90 0.18 -9.42
CA GLN A 262 21.20 0.87 -9.55
C GLN A 262 21.25 2.10 -8.63
N GLN A 263 20.25 2.99 -8.69
CA GLN A 263 20.19 4.17 -7.82
C GLN A 263 20.10 3.85 -6.32
N PHE A 264 19.47 2.72 -5.97
CA PHE A 264 19.39 2.27 -4.58
C PHE A 264 20.76 1.78 -4.06
N PHE A 265 21.58 1.14 -4.88
CA PHE A 265 22.90 0.66 -4.45
C PHE A 265 24.04 1.67 -4.68
N ASP A 266 23.93 2.54 -5.68
CA ASP A 266 24.95 3.52 -6.09
C ASP A 266 24.99 4.78 -5.21
N ALA A 267 24.60 4.66 -3.92
CA ALA A 267 24.45 5.75 -2.95
C ALA A 267 25.68 6.68 -2.81
N LYS A 268 26.84 6.23 -3.28
CA LYS A 268 28.14 6.90 -3.11
C LYS A 268 28.62 7.72 -4.33
N ALA A 269 27.94 7.68 -5.48
CA ALA A 269 28.51 8.24 -6.73
C ALA A 269 27.92 9.57 -7.23
N GLN A 270 26.88 10.12 -6.59
CA GLN A 270 26.37 11.46 -6.92
C GLN A 270 26.95 12.52 -5.99
N SER A 271 28.27 12.67 -5.97
CA SER A 271 28.84 13.99 -5.70
C SER A 271 28.37 14.88 -6.85
N VAL A 272 27.41 15.76 -6.55
CA VAL A 272 26.93 16.76 -7.51
C VAL A 272 28.13 17.62 -7.87
N SER A 273 28.78 17.30 -8.98
CA SER A 273 29.70 18.23 -9.64
C SER A 273 28.83 19.39 -10.11
N VAL A 274 28.73 20.41 -9.26
CA VAL A 274 28.16 21.70 -9.62
C VAL A 274 29.11 22.26 -10.66
N SER A 275 28.80 22.05 -11.94
CA SER A 275 29.50 22.76 -13.00
C SER A 275 29.26 24.26 -12.75
N PRO A 276 30.31 25.07 -12.56
CA PRO A 276 30.14 26.50 -12.34
C PRO A 276 29.37 27.08 -13.52
N ILE A 277 28.32 27.84 -13.22
CA ILE A 277 27.54 28.58 -14.19
C ILE A 277 28.53 29.47 -14.95
N GLN A 278 28.81 29.14 -16.21
CA GLN A 278 29.51 30.06 -17.09
C GLN A 278 28.56 31.22 -17.39
N THR A 279 28.68 32.28 -16.60
CA THR A 279 28.11 33.59 -16.90
C THR A 279 28.72 34.07 -18.21
N LYS A 280 27.97 33.93 -19.31
CA LYS A 280 28.28 34.61 -20.56
C LYS A 280 28.17 36.12 -20.32
N SER A 281 29.31 36.74 -20.04
CA SER A 281 29.46 38.19 -20.08
C SER A 281 29.34 38.64 -21.54
N GLY A 282 28.16 39.15 -21.90
CA GLY A 282 27.93 39.83 -23.17
C GLY A 282 28.55 41.21 -23.10
N LYS A 283 29.55 41.46 -23.94
CA LYS A 283 29.99 42.82 -24.31
C LYS A 283 28.89 43.45 -25.15
N LEU A 284 28.43 44.63 -24.71
CA LEU A 284 27.73 45.63 -25.52
C LEU A 284 28.68 46.23 -26.55
#